data_AF-A0A919NCU7-F1
#
_entry.id   AF-A0A919NCU7-F1
#
_cell.length_a   1.000
_cell.length_b   1.000
_cell.length_c   1.000
_cell.angle_alpha   90.00
_cell.angle_beta   90.00
_cell.angle_gamma   90.00
#
_symmetry.space_group_name_H-M   'P 1'
#
loop_
_entity.id
_entity.type
_entity.pdbx_description
1 polymer ?
#
loop_
_entity_poly.entity_id
_entity_poly.type
_entity_poly.pdbx_seq_one_letter_code
_entity_poly.pdbx_strand_id
1 'polypeptide(L)'
;MEDERAAAEFTRDGTVAEKFADQLRALRAAVGNPSFRRMAGRSGRISHTTLHEAAAGTRFPSWETTREFVLACDADEAEWRRRWEDVQRPGTGATDAPAATGTPTIVDATTTVTERPQTVEDEVTGARRRRWWWPAAAAAAVTVVALGLAVRGLSSPDDSGAVTAPPSPSQQFSDALIPGDSSRFVGDVTIPDGTQVKAGSRFVKVWALANDGSVTWHNRFLARMDPTGDEDSCRVPDRVVIGDTPPGEQVMISVPVTAPDRPGKCWVSWKMVDENGQAFFPTRRPVYFMVTVIA
;
A
#
# COMPACT_ATOMS: atom_id res chain seq x y z
N MET A 1 20.57 24.39 -13.85
CA MET A 1 21.14 23.03 -13.66
C MET A 1 20.37 22.25 -12.61
N GLU A 2 19.93 22.84 -11.49
CA GLU A 2 19.07 22.16 -10.49
C GLU A 2 17.68 21.79 -11.03
N ASP A 3 17.02 22.67 -11.80
CA ASP A 3 15.69 22.38 -12.39
C ASP A 3 15.71 21.20 -13.38
N GLU A 4 16.79 21.05 -14.14
CA GLU A 4 16.94 20.00 -15.14
C GLU A 4 17.24 18.63 -14.49
N ARG A 5 17.94 18.65 -13.35
CA ARG A 5 18.22 17.45 -12.54
C ARG A 5 16.95 16.98 -11.82
N ALA A 6 16.15 17.90 -11.28
CA ALA A 6 14.86 17.59 -10.66
C ALA A 6 13.84 17.03 -11.68
N ALA A 7 13.81 17.58 -12.90
CA ALA A 7 12.96 17.06 -13.98
C ALA A 7 13.40 15.65 -14.44
N ALA A 8 14.70 15.39 -14.53
CA ALA A 8 15.24 14.07 -14.89
C ALA A 8 14.99 13.02 -13.79
N GLU A 9 15.10 13.40 -12.51
CA GLU A 9 14.82 12.55 -11.35
C GLU A 9 13.33 12.21 -11.25
N PHE A 10 12.45 13.20 -11.44
CA PHE A 10 11.00 13.00 -11.49
C PHE A 10 10.56 12.08 -12.64
N THR A 11 11.16 12.24 -13.83
CA THR A 11 10.88 11.38 -15.00
C THR A 11 11.34 9.94 -14.73
N ARG A 12 12.51 9.77 -14.08
CA ARG A 12 13.02 8.46 -13.70
C ARG A 12 12.11 7.78 -12.68
N ASP A 13 11.66 8.48 -11.64
CA ASP A 13 10.75 7.96 -10.62
C ASP A 13 9.40 7.55 -11.22
N GLY A 14 8.89 8.32 -12.19
CA GLY A 14 7.70 7.97 -12.98
C GLY A 14 7.88 6.65 -13.74
N THR A 15 9.00 6.46 -14.44
CA THR A 15 9.27 5.21 -15.19
C THR A 15 9.47 4.00 -14.29
N VAL A 16 9.97 4.20 -13.07
CA VAL A 16 10.17 3.15 -12.08
C VAL A 16 8.82 2.70 -11.49
N ALA A 17 7.97 3.66 -11.14
CA ALA A 17 6.61 3.40 -10.67
C ALA A 17 5.77 2.65 -11.70
N GLU A 18 5.84 3.05 -12.97
CA GLU A 18 5.08 2.43 -14.06
C GLU A 18 5.52 0.97 -14.30
N LYS A 19 6.83 0.70 -14.36
CA LYS A 19 7.36 -0.66 -14.51
C LYS A 19 6.97 -1.59 -13.36
N PHE A 20 6.98 -1.09 -12.13
CA PHE A 20 6.57 -1.90 -10.98
C PHE A 20 5.05 -2.16 -10.99
N ALA A 21 4.26 -1.17 -11.42
CA ALA A 21 2.83 -1.33 -11.59
C ALA A 21 2.46 -2.35 -12.69
N ASP A 22 3.23 -2.43 -13.77
CA ASP A 22 3.10 -3.51 -14.77
C ASP A 22 3.28 -4.89 -14.14
N GLN A 23 4.26 -5.06 -13.24
CA GLN A 23 4.48 -6.32 -12.52
C GLN A 23 3.28 -6.67 -11.64
N LEU A 24 2.72 -5.70 -10.90
CA LEU A 24 1.52 -5.92 -10.09
C LEU A 24 0.29 -6.26 -10.95
N ARG A 25 0.13 -5.63 -12.12
CA ARG A 25 -0.92 -5.97 -13.08
C ARG A 25 -0.75 -7.38 -13.63
N ALA A 26 0.48 -7.79 -13.95
CA ALA A 26 0.79 -9.14 -14.41
C ALA A 26 0.50 -10.19 -13.32
N LEU A 27 0.87 -9.92 -12.07
CA LEU A 27 0.52 -10.76 -10.92
C LEU A 27 -1.00 -10.93 -10.80
N ARG A 28 -1.75 -9.83 -10.88
CA ARG A 28 -3.21 -9.87 -10.77
C ARG A 28 -3.82 -10.66 -11.93
N ALA A 29 -3.30 -10.51 -13.14
CA ALA A 29 -3.76 -11.25 -14.32
C ALA A 29 -3.51 -12.77 -14.17
N ALA A 30 -2.36 -13.16 -13.62
CA ALA A 30 -1.99 -14.58 -13.41
C ALA A 30 -2.97 -15.34 -12.50
N VAL A 31 -3.65 -14.65 -11.59
CA VAL A 31 -4.59 -15.24 -10.62
C VAL A 31 -6.06 -15.03 -10.99
N GLY A 32 -6.34 -14.71 -12.26
CA GLY A 32 -7.71 -14.55 -12.77
C GLY A 32 -8.29 -13.15 -12.59
N ASN A 33 -7.43 -12.15 -12.42
CA ASN A 33 -7.77 -10.72 -12.40
C ASN A 33 -8.84 -10.34 -11.36
N PRO A 34 -8.67 -10.72 -10.06
CA PRO A 34 -9.63 -10.39 -9.02
C PRO A 34 -9.86 -8.88 -8.95
N SER A 35 -11.11 -8.48 -8.69
CA SER A 35 -11.42 -7.06 -8.51
C SER A 35 -10.68 -6.51 -7.29
N PHE A 36 -10.27 -5.24 -7.34
CA PHE A 36 -9.60 -4.61 -6.21
C PHE A 36 -10.46 -4.61 -4.95
N ARG A 37 -11.79 -4.59 -5.09
CA ARG A 37 -12.74 -4.71 -3.98
C ARG A 37 -12.66 -6.07 -3.30
N ARG A 38 -12.55 -7.15 -4.09
CA ARG A 38 -12.34 -8.51 -3.57
C ARG A 38 -10.99 -8.63 -2.87
N MET A 39 -9.94 -8.05 -3.46
CA MET A 39 -8.59 -8.06 -2.87
C MET A 39 -8.54 -7.31 -1.54
N ALA A 40 -9.14 -6.12 -1.47
CA ALA A 40 -9.26 -5.34 -0.24
C ALA A 40 -10.04 -6.08 0.86
N GLY A 41 -11.08 -6.83 0.49
CA GLY A 41 -11.83 -7.68 1.43
C GLY A 41 -11.02 -8.85 1.99
N ARG A 42 -9.98 -9.31 1.29
CA ARG A 42 -9.06 -10.36 1.78
C ARG A 42 -7.95 -9.81 2.67
N SER A 43 -7.40 -8.65 2.32
CA SER A 43 -6.35 -8.00 3.11
C SER A 43 -6.88 -7.37 4.39
N GLY A 44 -8.06 -6.73 4.34
CA GLY A 44 -8.66 -6.00 5.46
C GLY A 44 -7.86 -4.77 5.94
N ARG A 45 -6.64 -4.57 5.43
CA ARG A 45 -5.71 -3.51 5.83
C ARG A 45 -5.58 -2.39 4.80
N ILE A 46 -5.87 -2.65 3.53
CA ILE A 46 -5.66 -1.70 2.43
C ILE A 46 -6.90 -1.60 1.55
N SER A 47 -7.29 -0.37 1.20
CA SER A 47 -8.49 -0.10 0.42
C SER A 47 -8.36 -0.56 -1.05
N HIS A 48 -9.49 -0.82 -1.70
CA HIS A 48 -9.52 -1.18 -3.12
C HIS A 48 -8.97 -0.08 -4.03
N THR A 49 -9.10 1.19 -3.63
CA THR A 49 -8.55 2.33 -4.36
C THR A 49 -7.02 2.35 -4.26
N THR A 50 -6.45 2.11 -3.07
CA THR A 50 -5.00 2.02 -2.88
C THR A 50 -4.38 0.88 -3.71
N LEU A 51 -5.07 -0.26 -3.82
CA LEU A 51 -4.65 -1.35 -4.70
C LEU A 51 -4.78 -0.97 -6.19
N HIS A 52 -5.80 -0.21 -6.57
CA HIS A 52 -5.96 0.32 -7.92
C HIS A 52 -4.83 1.29 -8.28
N GLU A 53 -4.50 2.23 -7.39
CA GLU A 53 -3.40 3.19 -7.60
C GLU A 53 -2.04 2.51 -7.71
N ALA A 54 -1.77 1.50 -6.87
CA ALA A 54 -0.55 0.70 -6.96
C ALA A 54 -0.41 0.02 -8.34
N ALA A 55 -1.52 -0.45 -8.91
CA ALA A 55 -1.54 -1.06 -10.25
C ALA A 55 -1.58 -0.02 -11.40
N ALA A 56 -1.93 1.24 -11.12
CA ALA A 56 -2.01 2.30 -12.10
C ALA A 56 -0.63 2.92 -12.44
N GLY A 57 0.36 2.79 -11.55
CA GLY A 57 1.72 3.28 -11.80
C GLY A 57 1.89 4.79 -11.66
N THR A 58 0.90 5.49 -11.10
CA THR A 58 0.97 6.95 -10.85
C THR A 58 1.97 7.31 -9.75
N ARG A 59 2.30 6.36 -8.86
CA ARG A 59 3.33 6.48 -7.82
C ARG A 59 3.88 5.10 -7.48
N PHE A 60 5.14 5.04 -7.06
CA PHE A 60 5.71 3.81 -6.53
C PHE A 60 5.00 3.42 -5.21
N PRO A 61 4.44 2.20 -5.08
CA PRO A 61 3.68 1.80 -3.91
C PRO A 61 4.59 1.55 -2.70
N SER A 62 4.06 1.74 -1.49
CA SER A 62 4.76 1.35 -0.26
C SER A 62 4.89 -0.18 -0.17
N TRP A 63 5.80 -0.64 0.70
CA TRP A 63 5.93 -2.07 0.98
C TRP A 63 4.62 -2.66 1.53
N GLU A 64 3.92 -1.94 2.42
CA GLU A 64 2.65 -2.41 2.99
C GLU A 64 1.58 -2.61 1.90
N THR A 65 1.42 -1.67 0.98
CA THR A 65 0.50 -1.81 -0.15
C THR A 65 0.89 -2.99 -1.06
N THR A 66 2.18 -3.15 -1.33
CA THR A 66 2.71 -4.25 -2.16
C THR A 66 2.45 -5.60 -1.50
N ARG A 67 2.75 -5.73 -0.20
CA ARG A 67 2.51 -6.94 0.59
C ARG A 67 1.03 -7.33 0.56
N GLU A 68 0.12 -6.41 0.82
CA GLU A 68 -1.32 -6.71 0.84
C GLU A 68 -1.85 -7.04 -0.57
N PHE A 69 -1.28 -6.46 -1.62
CA PHE A 69 -1.56 -6.85 -3.00
C PHE A 69 -1.13 -8.29 -3.30
N VAL A 70 0.08 -8.66 -2.87
CA VAL A 70 0.69 -9.99 -3.04
C VAL A 70 -0.08 -11.04 -2.26
N LEU A 71 -0.43 -10.75 -1.00
CA LEU A 71 -1.28 -11.61 -0.17
C LEU A 71 -2.66 -11.84 -0.78
N ALA A 72 -3.28 -10.78 -1.32
CA ALA A 72 -4.58 -10.90 -1.98
C ALA A 72 -4.54 -11.75 -3.27
N CYS A 73 -3.35 -11.88 -3.88
CA CYS A 73 -3.05 -12.74 -5.03
C CYS A 73 -2.43 -14.08 -4.65
N ASP A 74 -2.31 -14.44 -3.37
CA ASP A 74 -1.69 -15.69 -2.91
C ASP A 74 -0.27 -15.94 -3.47
N ALA A 75 0.53 -14.87 -3.64
CA ALA A 75 1.91 -14.96 -4.11
C ALA A 75 2.94 -14.90 -2.95
N ASP A 76 4.19 -15.27 -3.26
CA ASP A 76 5.28 -15.34 -2.27
C ASP A 76 5.72 -13.93 -1.82
N GLU A 77 5.44 -13.59 -0.56
CA GLU A 77 5.80 -12.31 0.05
C GLU A 77 7.31 -12.04 0.01
N ALA A 78 8.16 -13.04 0.24
CA ALA A 78 9.61 -12.88 0.30
C ALA A 78 10.23 -12.60 -1.08
N GLU A 79 9.68 -13.22 -2.13
CA GLU A 79 10.07 -12.93 -3.51
C GLU A 79 9.73 -11.48 -3.90
N TRP A 80 8.50 -11.07 -3.60
CA TRP A 80 8.03 -9.71 -3.92
C TRP A 80 8.70 -8.63 -3.07
N ARG A 81 9.14 -8.96 -1.85
CA ARG A 81 9.97 -8.08 -1.03
C ARG A 81 11.30 -7.77 -1.71
N ARG A 82 12.00 -8.79 -2.19
CA ARG A 82 13.27 -8.62 -2.92
C ARG A 82 13.09 -7.77 -4.16
N ARG A 83 12.03 -8.02 -4.95
CA ARG A 83 11.71 -7.22 -6.14
C ARG A 83 11.44 -5.75 -5.80
N TRP A 84 10.69 -5.50 -4.74
CA TRP A 84 10.39 -4.13 -4.29
C TRP A 84 11.66 -3.40 -3.82
N GLU A 85 12.56 -4.09 -3.10
CA GLU A 85 13.84 -3.55 -2.63
C GLU A 85 14.84 -3.32 -3.78
N ASP A 86 14.92 -4.24 -4.75
CA ASP A 86 15.81 -4.10 -5.91
C ASP A 86 15.42 -2.91 -6.79
N VAL A 87 14.13 -2.58 -6.88
CA VAL A 87 13.65 -1.38 -7.58
C VAL A 87 14.00 -0.09 -6.82
N GLN A 88 14.04 -0.15 -5.48
CA GLN A 88 14.40 1.00 -4.64
C GLN A 88 15.90 1.19 -4.46
N ARG A 89 16.73 0.17 -4.72
CA ARG A 89 18.18 0.34 -4.68
C ARG A 89 18.59 1.25 -5.85
N PRO A 90 19.07 2.49 -5.59
CA PRO A 90 19.62 3.31 -6.65
C PRO A 90 20.74 2.48 -7.27
N GLY A 91 20.71 2.29 -8.59
CA GLY A 91 21.72 1.56 -9.32
C GLY A 91 23.09 1.97 -8.80
N THR A 92 23.69 1.11 -8.00
CA THR A 92 25.10 1.22 -7.68
C THR A 92 25.72 1.09 -9.06
N GLY A 93 26.33 2.18 -9.53
CA GLY A 93 27.14 2.12 -10.73
C GLY A 93 28.19 1.06 -10.49
N ALA A 94 27.90 -0.16 -10.91
CA ALA A 94 28.94 -1.09 -11.29
C ALA A 94 29.56 -0.44 -12.51
N THR A 95 30.60 0.35 -12.22
CA THR A 95 31.68 0.70 -13.11
C THR A 95 31.87 -0.43 -14.11
N ASP A 96 31.43 -0.19 -15.34
CA ASP A 96 32.08 -0.80 -16.48
C ASP A 96 33.52 -0.29 -16.45
N ALA A 97 34.47 -1.18 -16.18
CA ALA A 97 35.83 -1.01 -16.63
C ALA A 97 36.34 -2.36 -17.17
N PRO A 98 37.01 -2.35 -18.33
CA PRO A 98 37.03 -3.49 -19.25
C PRO A 98 38.41 -4.16 -19.31
N ALA A 99 38.41 -5.48 -19.55
CA ALA A 99 39.49 -6.26 -20.17
C ALA A 99 38.99 -7.73 -20.20
N ALA A 100 39.01 -8.50 -21.29
CA ALA A 100 39.78 -8.38 -22.50
C ALA A 100 39.17 -9.27 -23.60
N THR A 101 39.13 -8.71 -24.81
CA THR A 101 39.50 -9.34 -26.08
C THR A 101 38.62 -10.44 -26.67
N GLY A 102 37.96 -10.09 -27.79
CA GLY A 102 37.55 -11.06 -28.80
C GLY A 102 36.55 -10.54 -29.83
N THR A 103 36.99 -9.68 -30.75
CA THR A 103 36.39 -9.49 -32.09
C THR A 103 37.52 -9.72 -33.12
N PRO A 104 37.27 -9.94 -34.42
CA PRO A 104 35.98 -10.02 -35.13
C PRO A 104 35.92 -11.13 -36.20
N THR A 105 34.75 -11.36 -36.80
CA THR A 105 34.69 -11.68 -38.23
C THR A 105 33.44 -11.07 -38.84
N ILE A 106 33.71 -10.14 -39.74
CA ILE A 106 32.81 -9.48 -40.67
C ILE A 106 32.45 -10.47 -41.78
N VAL A 107 31.19 -10.54 -42.16
CA VAL A 107 30.82 -10.80 -43.57
C VAL A 107 29.58 -10.00 -43.92
N ASP A 108 29.82 -9.06 -44.82
CA ASP A 108 28.87 -8.26 -45.55
C ASP A 108 28.25 -9.12 -46.68
N ALA A 109 26.95 -8.98 -46.93
CA ALA A 109 26.33 -9.31 -48.20
C ALA A 109 24.93 -8.68 -48.28
N THR A 110 24.89 -7.51 -48.91
CA THR A 110 23.71 -6.88 -49.50
C THR A 110 23.11 -7.76 -50.61
N THR A 111 21.78 -7.93 -50.68
CA THR A 111 21.03 -7.96 -51.95
C THR A 111 19.57 -7.53 -51.72
N THR A 112 19.13 -6.64 -52.61
CA THR A 112 17.85 -5.94 -52.72
C THR A 112 16.79 -6.70 -53.52
N VAL A 113 15.57 -6.12 -53.59
CA VAL A 113 14.50 -6.29 -54.61
C VAL A 113 13.50 -7.43 -54.33
N THR A 114 12.17 -7.38 -54.53
CA THR A 114 11.08 -6.38 -54.71
C THR A 114 9.77 -7.20 -54.75
N GLU A 115 8.63 -6.54 -54.51
CA GLU A 115 7.27 -6.87 -54.99
C GLU A 115 6.30 -7.68 -54.10
N ARG A 116 5.32 -6.94 -53.55
CA ARG A 116 3.91 -7.33 -53.30
C ARG A 116 3.16 -7.32 -54.65
N PRO A 117 1.94 -7.89 -54.80
CA PRO A 117 0.94 -8.22 -53.78
C PRO A 117 0.26 -9.59 -54.02
N GLN A 118 -0.70 -10.00 -53.19
CA GLN A 118 -2.09 -10.32 -53.59
C GLN A 118 -2.91 -10.75 -52.36
N THR A 119 -4.14 -10.24 -52.33
CA THR A 119 -5.28 -10.47 -51.44
C THR A 119 -5.91 -11.83 -51.67
N VAL A 120 -6.33 -12.54 -50.61
CA VAL A 120 -7.55 -13.37 -50.61
C VAL A 120 -8.14 -13.39 -49.19
N GLU A 121 -9.44 -13.09 -49.10
CA GLU A 121 -10.35 -13.39 -47.98
C GLU A 121 -10.37 -14.92 -47.77
N ASP A 122 -10.70 -15.51 -46.63
CA ASP A 122 -12.03 -15.56 -46.02
C ASP A 122 -11.98 -16.51 -44.79
N GLU A 123 -13.08 -16.54 -44.05
CA GLU A 123 -13.55 -17.55 -43.09
C GLU A 123 -13.26 -17.45 -41.58
N VAL A 124 -14.38 -17.16 -40.93
CA VAL A 124 -14.79 -17.34 -39.54
C VAL A 124 -14.65 -18.79 -39.06
N THR A 125 -14.18 -19.00 -37.82
CA THR A 125 -14.81 -19.83 -36.76
C THR A 125 -13.92 -19.84 -35.51
N GLY A 126 -14.45 -19.52 -34.33
CA GLY A 126 -14.66 -20.57 -33.35
C GLY A 126 -14.63 -20.05 -31.92
N ALA A 127 -15.82 -19.79 -31.37
CA ALA A 127 -16.02 -19.59 -29.94
C ALA A 127 -15.85 -20.93 -29.19
N ARG A 128 -15.16 -20.92 -28.04
CA ARG A 128 -15.29 -22.01 -27.05
C ARG A 128 -15.29 -21.48 -25.63
N ARG A 129 -16.49 -21.09 -25.16
CA ARG A 129 -16.83 -21.07 -23.73
C ARG A 129 -16.96 -22.51 -23.25
N ARG A 130 -16.29 -22.89 -22.16
CA ARG A 130 -16.68 -24.05 -21.36
C ARG A 130 -16.74 -23.72 -19.88
N ARG A 131 -17.98 -23.72 -19.43
CA ARG A 131 -18.53 -23.71 -18.08
C ARG A 131 -18.30 -25.10 -17.47
N TRP A 132 -17.66 -25.18 -16.30
CA TRP A 132 -17.63 -26.43 -15.51
C TRP A 132 -18.30 -26.17 -14.16
N TRP A 133 -19.46 -26.78 -13.97
CA TRP A 133 -20.19 -26.89 -12.71
C TRP A 133 -19.57 -27.97 -11.82
N TRP A 134 -19.48 -27.74 -10.51
CA TRP A 134 -19.46 -28.80 -9.51
C TRP A 134 -20.79 -28.75 -8.74
N PRO A 135 -21.53 -29.86 -8.60
CA PRO A 135 -22.72 -29.90 -7.76
C PRO A 135 -22.39 -30.32 -6.32
N ALA A 136 -23.32 -29.97 -5.42
CA ALA A 136 -23.35 -30.30 -4.01
C ALA A 136 -23.82 -31.75 -3.74
N ALA A 137 -23.40 -32.31 -2.60
CA ALA A 137 -24.08 -33.36 -1.84
C ALA A 137 -23.63 -33.21 -0.36
N ALA A 138 -24.48 -32.80 0.58
CA ALA A 138 -25.54 -33.54 1.29
C ALA A 138 -25.04 -34.12 2.63
N ALA A 139 -25.83 -33.86 3.68
CA ALA A 139 -25.56 -34.13 5.09
C ALA A 139 -25.87 -35.57 5.53
N ALA A 140 -25.23 -36.02 6.60
CA ALA A 140 -25.77 -37.01 7.54
C ALA A 140 -25.07 -36.87 8.91
N ALA A 141 -25.84 -37.05 9.98
CA ALA A 141 -25.49 -36.83 11.38
C ALA A 141 -25.44 -38.15 12.17
N VAL A 142 -24.95 -38.04 13.43
CA VAL A 142 -25.14 -38.98 14.57
C VAL A 142 -24.18 -40.20 14.54
N THR A 143 -23.42 -40.64 15.56
CA THR A 143 -23.58 -40.69 17.03
C THR A 143 -22.24 -40.96 17.76
N VAL A 144 -22.25 -40.67 19.06
CA VAL A 144 -21.24 -40.95 20.11
C VAL A 144 -20.88 -42.43 20.27
N VAL A 145 -19.58 -42.73 20.45
CA VAL A 145 -19.10 -43.84 21.31
C VAL A 145 -17.84 -43.38 22.05
N ALA A 146 -17.94 -43.32 23.38
CA ALA A 146 -16.80 -43.24 24.27
C ALA A 146 -16.18 -44.64 24.42
N LEU A 147 -14.86 -44.74 24.33
CA LEU A 147 -14.14 -45.86 24.94
C LEU A 147 -12.80 -45.35 25.46
N GLY A 148 -12.72 -45.25 26.79
CA GLY A 148 -11.46 -45.06 27.49
C GLY A 148 -10.61 -46.31 27.38
N LEU A 149 -9.34 -46.12 27.05
CA LEU A 149 -8.28 -47.07 27.36
C LEU A 149 -7.17 -46.30 28.06
N ALA A 150 -7.08 -46.55 29.36
CA ALA A 150 -5.94 -46.18 30.17
C ALA A 150 -4.75 -47.07 29.77
N VAL A 151 -3.64 -46.46 29.37
CA VAL A 151 -2.33 -47.12 29.44
C VAL A 151 -1.43 -46.25 30.31
N ARG A 152 -1.19 -46.75 31.51
CA ARG A 152 -0.13 -46.33 32.41
C ARG A 152 1.16 -47.06 32.03
N GLY A 153 2.28 -46.35 32.14
CA GLY A 153 3.64 -46.87 32.09
C GLY A 153 4.43 -46.22 30.95
N LEU A 154 5.66 -45.73 31.12
CA LEU A 154 6.56 -45.63 32.26
C LEU A 154 7.36 -44.33 32.07
N SER A 155 7.70 -43.69 33.18
CA SER A 155 8.70 -42.62 33.22
C SER A 155 10.07 -43.14 32.80
N SER A 156 10.82 -42.33 32.05
CA SER A 156 12.26 -42.14 32.26
C SER A 156 12.63 -40.68 31.98
N PRO A 157 13.54 -40.08 32.78
CA PRO A 157 13.97 -38.69 32.67
C PRO A 157 15.29 -38.56 31.90
N ASP A 158 15.44 -37.47 31.14
CA ASP A 158 16.70 -36.75 30.89
C ASP A 158 16.30 -35.49 30.10
N ASP A 159 16.39 -34.32 30.71
CA ASP A 159 17.58 -33.47 30.77
C ASP A 159 17.50 -32.38 29.69
N SER A 160 17.21 -31.17 30.16
CA SER A 160 17.73 -29.89 29.69
C SER A 160 16.72 -28.80 30.03
N GLY A 161 16.98 -28.13 31.15
CA GLY A 161 16.36 -26.86 31.47
C GLY A 161 16.70 -25.83 30.40
N ALA A 162 15.83 -25.68 29.41
CA ALA A 162 15.75 -24.45 28.63
C ALA A 162 14.97 -23.45 29.49
N VAL A 163 15.69 -22.68 30.30
CA VAL A 163 15.17 -21.43 30.86
C VAL A 163 14.79 -20.57 29.66
N THR A 164 13.49 -20.53 29.35
CA THR A 164 12.93 -19.53 28.45
C THR A 164 13.18 -18.19 29.11
N ALA A 165 14.22 -17.49 28.66
CA ALA A 165 14.36 -16.07 28.94
C ALA A 165 13.05 -15.39 28.46
N PRO A 166 12.42 -14.52 29.26
CA PRO A 166 11.32 -13.71 28.77
C PRO A 166 11.83 -12.95 27.54
N PRO A 167 11.00 -12.72 26.49
CA PRO A 167 11.43 -11.87 25.40
C PRO A 167 11.81 -10.51 25.98
N SER A 168 13.09 -10.17 25.94
CA SER A 168 13.56 -8.82 26.21
C SER A 168 12.72 -7.88 25.36
N PRO A 169 12.13 -6.81 25.93
CA PRO A 169 11.43 -5.83 25.13
C PRO A 169 12.46 -5.28 24.16
N SER A 170 12.26 -5.53 22.87
CA SER A 170 12.92 -4.76 21.84
C SER A 170 12.53 -3.33 22.14
N GLN A 171 13.47 -2.56 22.70
CA GLN A 171 13.38 -1.11 22.73
C GLN A 171 13.37 -0.69 21.26
N GLN A 172 12.20 -0.73 20.65
CA GLN A 172 11.89 0.11 19.52
C GLN A 172 12.20 1.51 20.04
N PHE A 173 13.25 2.13 19.50
CA PHE A 173 13.50 3.54 19.69
C PHE A 173 12.24 4.26 19.21
N SER A 174 11.30 4.49 20.12
CA SER A 174 10.08 5.19 19.80
C SER A 174 10.49 6.62 19.64
N ASP A 175 10.52 7.11 18.41
CA ASP A 175 10.54 8.53 18.09
C ASP A 175 9.21 9.21 18.49
N ALA A 176 8.61 8.74 19.58
CA ALA A 176 7.47 9.34 20.21
C ALA A 176 7.99 10.29 21.29
N LEU A 177 7.39 11.48 21.39
CA LEU A 177 7.69 12.46 22.42
C LEU A 177 7.54 11.88 23.83
N ILE A 178 6.57 10.97 24.01
CA ILE A 178 6.31 10.27 25.26
C ILE A 178 6.71 8.79 25.10
N PRO A 179 7.56 8.25 25.99
CA PRO A 179 7.91 6.82 25.97
C PRO A 179 6.68 5.91 26.06
N GLY A 180 6.60 4.90 25.20
CA GLY A 180 5.47 3.96 25.14
C GLY A 180 4.25 4.45 24.36
N ASP A 181 4.27 5.68 23.86
CA ASP A 181 3.19 6.22 23.05
C ASP A 181 3.29 5.76 21.58
N SER A 182 2.13 5.52 20.96
CA SER A 182 2.04 5.07 19.57
C SER A 182 0.67 5.31 18.96
N SER A 183 0.65 5.86 17.74
CA SER A 183 -0.54 5.96 16.90
C SER A 183 -0.49 5.09 15.65
N ARG A 184 -1.59 4.39 15.35
CA ARG A 184 -1.78 3.73 14.07
C ARG A 184 -2.93 4.36 13.30
N PHE A 185 -2.71 4.60 12.02
CA PHE A 185 -3.79 4.98 11.11
C PHE A 185 -4.63 3.73 10.81
N VAL A 186 -5.94 3.82 11.05
CA VAL A 186 -6.87 2.72 10.75
C VAL A 186 -7.45 2.89 9.36
N GLY A 187 -7.85 4.12 9.00
CA GLY A 187 -8.35 4.39 7.66
C GLY A 187 -9.13 5.70 7.53
N ASP A 188 -9.43 6.03 6.28
CA ASP A 188 -10.43 7.03 5.93
C ASP A 188 -11.82 6.47 6.18
N VAL A 189 -12.61 7.17 6.99
CA VAL A 189 -14.02 6.84 7.26
C VAL A 189 -14.93 7.54 6.24
N THR A 190 -14.63 8.79 5.91
CA THR A 190 -15.32 9.53 4.84
C THR A 190 -14.31 10.08 3.84
N ILE A 191 -14.78 10.36 2.62
CA ILE A 191 -14.05 11.02 1.54
C ILE A 191 -12.66 10.38 1.32
N PRO A 192 -12.57 9.22 0.65
CA PRO A 192 -11.29 8.63 0.27
C PRO A 192 -10.43 9.57 -0.55
N ASP A 193 -9.13 9.35 -0.56
CA ASP A 193 -8.23 10.15 -1.40
C ASP A 193 -8.53 9.98 -2.89
N GLY A 194 -8.34 11.07 -3.64
CA GLY A 194 -8.70 11.18 -5.05
C GLY A 194 -10.18 11.41 -5.33
N THR A 195 -11.04 11.49 -4.29
CA THR A 195 -12.48 11.76 -4.45
C THR A 195 -12.70 13.05 -5.24
N GLN A 196 -13.61 13.01 -6.21
CA GLN A 196 -14.03 14.20 -6.95
C GLN A 196 -15.09 14.96 -6.16
N VAL A 197 -14.88 16.26 -5.98
CA VAL A 197 -15.80 17.16 -5.28
C VAL A 197 -16.05 18.41 -6.13
N LYS A 198 -17.24 19.00 -6.00
CA LYS A 198 -17.55 20.23 -6.74
C LYS A 198 -16.80 21.43 -6.17
N ALA A 199 -16.45 22.38 -7.03
CA ALA A 199 -15.94 23.68 -6.63
C ALA A 199 -16.85 24.35 -5.58
N GLY A 200 -16.24 24.97 -4.57
CA GLY A 200 -16.94 25.65 -3.46
C GLY A 200 -17.72 24.74 -2.50
N SER A 201 -17.75 23.42 -2.73
CA SER A 201 -18.52 22.50 -1.90
C SER A 201 -17.94 22.32 -0.49
N ARG A 202 -18.82 22.00 0.46
CA ARG A 202 -18.46 21.71 1.85
C ARG A 202 -18.69 20.24 2.16
N PHE A 203 -17.74 19.62 2.85
CA PHE A 203 -17.84 18.24 3.30
C PHE A 203 -17.08 18.03 4.61
N VAL A 204 -17.27 16.87 5.24
CA VAL A 204 -16.55 16.48 6.45
C VAL A 204 -15.66 15.29 6.13
N LYS A 205 -14.35 15.46 6.31
CA LYS A 205 -13.37 14.39 6.26
C LYS A 205 -13.26 13.74 7.63
N VAL A 206 -13.36 12.42 7.69
CA VAL A 206 -13.26 11.66 8.94
C VAL A 206 -12.20 10.59 8.78
N TRP A 207 -11.28 10.51 9.74
CA TRP A 207 -10.32 9.42 9.86
C TRP A 207 -10.56 8.63 11.13
N ALA A 208 -10.20 7.35 11.12
CA ALA A 208 -10.06 6.54 12.32
C ALA A 208 -8.57 6.36 12.64
N LEU A 209 -8.17 6.71 13.85
CA LEU A 209 -6.84 6.48 14.40
C LEU A 209 -6.96 5.57 15.63
N ALA A 210 -5.99 4.70 15.84
CA ALA A 210 -5.90 3.81 16.99
C ALA A 210 -4.72 4.20 17.89
N ASN A 211 -4.94 4.13 19.19
CA ASN A 211 -3.87 4.19 20.17
C ASN A 211 -3.28 2.78 20.34
N ASP A 212 -2.18 2.51 19.65
CA ASP A 212 -1.44 1.24 19.75
C ASP A 212 -0.33 1.32 20.82
N GLY A 213 -0.28 2.41 21.58
CA GLY A 213 0.69 2.61 22.66
C GLY A 213 0.22 2.05 23.98
N SER A 214 0.98 2.34 25.03
CA SER A 214 0.63 2.03 26.43
C SER A 214 0.18 3.27 27.22
N VAL A 215 0.16 4.45 26.58
CA VAL A 215 -0.18 5.73 27.20
C VAL A 215 -1.53 6.21 26.68
N THR A 216 -2.47 6.53 27.57
CA THR A 216 -3.75 7.15 27.17
C THR A 216 -3.50 8.51 26.53
N TRP A 217 -4.13 8.75 25.37
CA TRP A 217 -4.13 10.06 24.75
C TRP A 217 -5.06 11.00 25.50
N HIS A 218 -4.50 12.11 25.93
CA HIS A 218 -5.24 13.25 26.47
C HIS A 218 -4.71 14.51 25.82
N ASN A 219 -5.60 15.48 25.62
CA ASN A 219 -5.22 16.83 25.20
C ASN A 219 -4.35 16.88 23.93
N ARG A 220 -4.80 16.13 22.91
CA ARG A 220 -4.10 15.99 21.64
C ARG A 220 -4.89 16.62 20.53
N PHE A 221 -4.17 17.03 19.48
CA PHE A 221 -4.76 17.73 18.37
C PHE A 221 -4.11 17.28 17.07
N LEU A 222 -4.87 17.26 15.98
CA LEU A 222 -4.28 17.34 14.65
C LEU A 222 -4.03 18.82 14.34
N ALA A 223 -2.81 19.17 13.99
CA ALA A 223 -2.44 20.48 13.44
C ALA A 223 -2.06 20.36 11.96
N ARG A 224 -2.57 21.29 11.16
CA ARG A 224 -2.28 21.40 9.74
C ARG A 224 -0.78 21.68 9.55
N MET A 225 -0.17 21.03 8.57
CA MET A 225 1.25 21.17 8.24
C MET A 225 1.50 22.18 7.11
N ASP A 226 0.56 22.31 6.18
CA ASP A 226 0.71 23.16 5.00
C ASP A 226 0.40 24.63 5.34
N PRO A 227 1.06 25.63 4.71
CA PRO A 227 0.80 27.05 4.97
C PRO A 227 -0.66 27.43 4.74
N THR A 228 -1.25 28.23 5.64
CA THR A 228 -2.61 28.75 5.51
C THR A 228 -2.64 29.94 4.54
N GLY A 229 -3.67 30.03 3.68
CA GLY A 229 -3.92 31.21 2.84
C GLY A 229 -3.67 31.07 1.34
N ASP A 230 -3.33 29.87 0.85
CA ASP A 230 -3.35 29.59 -0.59
C ASP A 230 -4.81 29.51 -1.09
N GLU A 231 -5.20 30.42 -2.00
CA GLU A 231 -6.55 30.47 -2.60
C GLU A 231 -6.91 29.18 -3.37
N ASP A 232 -5.90 28.42 -3.81
CA ASP A 232 -6.06 27.14 -4.49
C ASP A 232 -6.13 25.94 -3.54
N SER A 233 -5.93 26.15 -2.24
CA SER A 233 -6.00 25.11 -1.21
C SER A 233 -7.40 24.95 -0.61
N CYS A 234 -7.73 23.77 -0.07
CA CYS A 234 -8.95 23.63 0.71
C CYS A 234 -8.88 24.48 1.98
N ARG A 235 -9.98 25.16 2.28
CA ARG A 235 -10.15 25.82 3.57
C ARG A 235 -10.53 24.77 4.61
N VAL A 236 -9.70 24.68 5.63
CA VAL A 236 -9.83 23.80 6.79
C VAL A 236 -9.42 24.59 8.06
N PRO A 237 -9.80 24.15 9.27
CA PRO A 237 -9.21 24.66 10.50
C PRO A 237 -7.68 24.48 10.51
N ASP A 238 -6.95 25.30 11.26
CA ASP A 238 -5.51 25.06 11.47
C ASP A 238 -5.27 23.90 12.47
N ARG A 239 -6.27 23.63 13.33
CA ARG A 239 -6.18 22.66 14.41
C ARG A 239 -7.53 22.02 14.73
N VAL A 240 -7.52 20.72 15.03
CA VAL A 240 -8.70 19.95 15.43
C VAL A 240 -8.39 19.09 16.65
N VAL A 241 -9.27 19.09 17.64
CA VAL A 241 -9.13 18.29 18.88
C VAL A 241 -9.25 16.80 18.57
N ILE A 242 -8.43 15.99 19.22
CA ILE A 242 -8.53 14.54 19.27
C ILE A 242 -9.10 14.16 20.64
N GLY A 243 -10.18 13.38 20.64
CA GLY A 243 -10.79 12.91 21.87
C GLY A 243 -9.86 12.01 22.69
N ASP A 244 -10.09 11.94 23.99
CA ASP A 244 -9.34 11.08 24.88
C ASP A 244 -9.43 9.61 24.43
N THR A 245 -8.29 8.95 24.29
CA THR A 245 -8.21 7.61 23.66
C THR A 245 -7.31 6.69 24.50
N PRO A 246 -7.89 5.73 25.25
CA PRO A 246 -7.12 4.72 25.98
C PRO A 246 -6.27 3.81 25.07
N PRO A 247 -5.24 3.15 25.60
CA PRO A 247 -4.51 2.08 24.90
C PRO A 247 -5.45 1.02 24.32
N GLY A 248 -5.25 0.66 23.05
CA GLY A 248 -6.05 -0.32 22.31
C GLY A 248 -7.35 0.23 21.69
N GLU A 249 -7.76 1.45 22.05
CA GLU A 249 -8.99 2.07 21.55
C GLU A 249 -8.75 2.87 20.26
N GLN A 250 -9.87 3.24 19.61
CA GLN A 250 -9.89 4.03 18.38
C GLN A 250 -10.67 5.32 18.54
N VAL A 251 -10.24 6.36 17.84
CA VAL A 251 -10.89 7.67 17.80
C VAL A 251 -11.19 8.07 16.37
N MET A 252 -12.41 8.58 16.16
CA MET A 252 -12.82 9.21 14.90
C MET A 252 -12.57 10.72 14.98
N ILE A 253 -11.74 11.23 14.06
CA ILE A 253 -11.38 12.65 14.01
C ILE A 253 -12.07 13.26 12.79
N SER A 254 -12.88 14.29 13.01
CA SER A 254 -13.68 14.94 11.98
C SER A 254 -13.15 16.34 11.65
N VAL A 255 -12.91 16.60 10.36
CA VAL A 255 -12.42 17.89 9.86
C VAL A 255 -13.42 18.46 8.86
N PRO A 256 -13.99 19.65 9.13
CA PRO A 256 -14.79 20.35 8.13
C PRO A 256 -13.87 20.90 7.03
N VAL A 257 -14.25 20.66 5.78
CA VAL A 257 -13.48 21.06 4.59
C VAL A 257 -14.38 21.88 3.66
N THR A 258 -13.86 22.97 3.14
CA THR A 258 -14.45 23.71 2.01
C THR A 258 -13.49 23.65 0.82
N ALA A 259 -13.95 23.09 -0.28
CA ALA A 259 -13.20 23.04 -1.53
C ALA A 259 -13.00 24.47 -2.10
N PRO A 260 -11.88 24.73 -2.78
CA PRO A 260 -11.68 25.98 -3.53
C PRO A 260 -12.71 26.13 -4.65
N ASP A 261 -12.86 27.37 -5.13
CA ASP A 261 -13.80 27.70 -6.21
C ASP A 261 -13.24 27.40 -7.61
N ARG A 262 -11.93 27.09 -7.70
CA ARG A 262 -11.25 26.71 -8.93
C ARG A 262 -11.03 25.19 -9.00
N PRO A 263 -11.24 24.54 -10.15
CA PRO A 263 -10.89 23.14 -10.35
C PRO A 263 -9.38 22.89 -10.16
N GLY A 264 -9.03 21.73 -9.62
CA GLY A 264 -7.64 21.42 -9.30
C GLY A 264 -7.51 20.30 -8.26
N LYS A 265 -6.28 19.99 -7.86
CA LYS A 265 -6.05 19.07 -6.74
C LYS A 265 -5.97 19.89 -5.46
N CYS A 266 -6.74 19.48 -4.46
CA CYS A 266 -6.58 19.97 -3.10
C CYS A 266 -6.02 18.85 -2.24
N TRP A 267 -4.96 19.15 -1.49
CA TRP A 267 -4.35 18.25 -0.53
C TRP A 267 -4.09 19.00 0.78
N VAL A 268 -4.27 18.33 1.91
CA VAL A 268 -3.94 18.88 3.23
C VAL A 268 -3.40 17.78 4.11
N SER A 269 -2.26 18.03 4.77
CA SER A 269 -1.60 17.10 5.68
C SER A 269 -1.57 17.61 7.12
N TRP A 270 -1.54 16.67 8.07
CA TRP A 270 -1.74 16.93 9.49
C TRP A 270 -0.80 16.10 10.37
N LYS A 271 -0.38 16.69 11.49
CA LYS A 271 0.39 16.03 12.55
C LYS A 271 -0.31 16.06 13.88
N MET A 272 -0.15 15.00 14.66
CA MET A 272 -0.60 14.97 16.04
C MET A 272 0.36 15.78 16.93
N VAL A 273 -0.15 16.79 17.61
CA VAL A 273 0.61 17.74 18.43
C VAL A 273 -0.02 17.96 19.81
N ASP A 274 0.79 18.40 20.77
CA ASP A 274 0.35 18.90 22.08
C ASP A 274 -0.16 20.35 21.98
N GLU A 275 -0.66 20.92 23.09
CA GLU A 275 -1.14 22.32 23.18
C GLU A 275 -0.20 23.36 22.58
N ASN A 276 1.12 23.16 22.69
CA ASN A 276 2.16 24.07 22.25
C ASN A 276 2.57 23.85 20.78
N GLY A 277 1.98 22.87 20.09
CA GLY A 277 2.32 22.52 18.72
C GLY A 277 3.50 21.55 18.59
N GLN A 278 4.00 21.00 19.70
CA GLN A 278 5.06 19.99 19.66
C GLN A 278 4.49 18.67 19.16
N ALA A 279 5.12 18.10 18.12
CA ALA A 279 4.66 16.83 17.55
C ALA A 279 4.90 15.66 18.51
N PHE A 280 3.87 14.83 18.71
CA PHE A 280 3.99 13.58 19.47
C PHE A 280 4.79 12.53 18.71
N PHE A 281 4.74 12.54 17.37
CA PHE A 281 5.41 11.55 16.52
C PHE A 281 6.13 12.22 15.34
N PRO A 282 7.26 12.91 15.55
CA PRO A 282 7.94 13.71 14.54
C PRO A 282 8.30 12.95 13.24
N THR A 283 8.87 11.74 13.31
CA THR A 283 9.27 10.96 12.12
C THR A 283 8.14 10.16 11.49
N ARG A 284 7.00 9.96 12.17
CA ARG A 284 5.86 9.23 11.57
C ARG A 284 5.28 10.01 10.40
N ARG A 285 4.68 9.35 9.42
CA ARG A 285 4.02 10.07 8.32
C ARG A 285 2.81 10.86 8.84
N PRO A 286 2.53 12.05 8.27
CA PRO A 286 1.29 12.77 8.58
C PRO A 286 0.07 12.00 8.07
N VAL A 287 -1.08 12.24 8.70
CA VAL A 287 -2.38 11.88 8.10
C VAL A 287 -2.77 12.99 7.13
N TYR A 288 -3.43 12.65 6.03
CA TYR A 288 -3.76 13.62 5.00
C TYR A 288 -5.08 13.27 4.32
N PHE A 289 -5.57 14.21 3.52
CA PHE A 289 -6.53 13.89 2.47
C PHE A 289 -6.13 14.54 1.16
N MET A 290 -6.57 13.97 0.05
CA MET A 290 -6.48 14.57 -1.28
C MET A 290 -7.83 14.46 -2.00
N VAL A 291 -8.32 15.56 -2.56
CA VAL A 291 -9.52 15.57 -3.41
C VAL A 291 -9.22 16.24 -4.75
N THR A 292 -9.95 15.84 -5.79
CA THR A 292 -9.94 16.53 -7.08
C THR A 292 -11.18 17.41 -7.16
N VAL A 293 -10.97 18.71 -7.25
CA VAL A 293 -12.02 19.71 -7.41
C VAL A 293 -12.39 19.80 -8.88
N ILE A 294 -13.67 19.61 -9.18
CA ILE A 294 -14.25 19.70 -10.52
C ILE A 294 -15.26 20.86 -10.59
N ALA A 295 -15.49 21.39 -11.79
CA ALA A 295 -16.46 22.44 -12.06
C ALA A 295 -17.91 21.98 -11.76
#